data_AF-A0A4V1UTH6-F1
#
_entry.id   AF-A0A4V1UTH6-F1
#
_cell.length_a   1.000
_cell.length_b   1.000
_cell.length_c   1.000
_cell.angle_alpha   90.00
_cell.angle_beta   90.00
_cell.angle_gamma   90.00
#
_symmetry.space_group_name_H-M   'P 1'
#
loop_
_entity.id
_entity.type
_entity.pdbx_description
1 polymer ?
#
loop_
_entity_poly.entity_id
_entity_poly.type
_entity_poly.pdbx_seq_one_letter_code
_entity_poly.pdbx_strand_id
1 'polypeptide(L)'
;MSFSLTSTYKEFTQLREASVKEFKNFNLSNDDLQKTAQHPTLGEVKLQQLLSTWTAHDLCHIAQISRVMANQYKENVGTFIKFLRFINN
;
A
#
# COMPACT_ATOMS: atom_id res chain seq x y z
N MET A 1 -17.39 -17.73 -2.56
CA MET A 1 -17.97 -16.76 -1.61
C MET A 1 -17.70 -15.37 -2.16
N SER A 2 -18.71 -14.51 -2.29
CA SER A 2 -18.51 -13.10 -2.60
C SER A 2 -18.41 -12.31 -1.29
N PHE A 3 -17.31 -11.60 -1.09
CA PHE A 3 -17.16 -10.66 0.01
C PHE A 3 -17.74 -9.31 -0.41
N SER A 4 -18.38 -8.60 0.53
CA SER A 4 -18.81 -7.22 0.30
C SER A 4 -17.65 -6.26 0.53
N LEU A 5 -17.71 -5.06 -0.06
CA LEU A 5 -16.74 -4.00 0.22
C LEU A 5 -16.69 -3.67 1.72
N THR A 6 -17.86 -3.55 2.37
CA THR A 6 -17.97 -3.25 3.80
C THR A 6 -17.34 -4.33 4.67
N SER A 7 -17.60 -5.61 4.39
CA SER A 7 -17.01 -6.71 5.18
C SER A 7 -15.50 -6.76 5.01
N THR A 8 -15.00 -6.59 3.78
CA THR A 8 -13.57 -6.62 3.48
C THR A 8 -12.85 -5.42 4.10
N TYR A 9 -13.45 -4.23 4.06
CA TYR A 9 -12.91 -3.03 4.70
C TYR A 9 -12.82 -3.18 6.22
N LYS A 10 -13.86 -3.75 6.84
CA LYS A 10 -13.86 -4.03 8.29
C LYS A 10 -12.75 -5.01 8.65
N GLU A 11 -12.62 -6.11 7.91
CA GLU A 11 -11.58 -7.11 8.12
C GLU A 11 -10.18 -6.52 7.94
N PHE A 12 -9.94 -5.76 6.87
CA PHE A 12 -8.68 -5.06 6.65
C PHE A 12 -8.32 -4.13 7.81
N THR A 13 -9.30 -3.35 8.29
CA THR A 13 -9.12 -2.43 9.42
C THR A 13 -8.69 -3.18 10.68
N GLN A 14 -9.41 -4.24 11.03
CA GLN A 14 -9.11 -5.07 12.21
C GLN A 14 -7.72 -5.70 12.12
N LEU A 15 -7.37 -6.28 10.97
CA LEU A 15 -6.06 -6.89 10.76
C LEU A 15 -4.95 -5.85 10.81
N ARG A 16 -5.15 -4.68 10.19
CA ARG A 16 -4.14 -3.61 10.19
C ARG A 16 -3.86 -3.09 11.59
N GLU A 17 -4.89 -2.84 12.39
CA GLU A 17 -4.75 -2.41 13.78
C GLU A 17 -3.98 -3.44 14.61
N ALA A 18 -4.32 -4.72 14.46
CA ALA A 18 -3.62 -5.82 15.12
C ALA A 18 -2.14 -5.89 14.71
N SER A 19 -1.84 -5.85 13.41
CA SER A 19 -0.46 -5.89 12.89
C SER A 19 0.37 -4.71 13.38
N VAL A 20 -0.17 -3.49 13.39
CA VAL A 20 0.56 -2.30 13.87
C VAL A 20 0.79 -2.36 15.38
N LYS A 21 -0.18 -2.87 16.15
CA LYS A 21 -0.02 -3.09 17.59
C LYS A 21 1.07 -4.11 17.88
N GLU A 22 1.05 -5.24 17.19
CA GLU A 22 2.09 -6.27 17.30
C GLU A 22 3.46 -5.72 16.89
N PHE A 23 3.53 -5.00 15.77
CA PHE A 23 4.76 -4.38 15.29
C PHE A 23 5.37 -3.43 16.34
N LYS A 24 4.56 -2.59 16.98
CA LYS A 24 5.03 -1.69 18.06
C LYS A 24 5.57 -2.45 19.26
N ASN A 25 5.01 -3.62 19.58
CA ASN A 25 5.46 -4.45 20.70
C ASN A 25 6.83 -5.09 20.47
N PHE A 26 7.34 -5.14 19.23
CA PHE A 26 8.71 -5.58 18.96
C PHE A 26 9.78 -4.61 19.50
N ASN A 27 9.41 -3.36 19.86
CA ASN A 27 10.30 -2.37 20.46
C ASN A 27 11.64 -2.22 19.71
N LEU A 28 11.57 -2.14 18.38
CA LEU A 28 12.74 -2.13 17.51
C LEU A 28 13.60 -0.88 17.73
N SER A 29 14.91 -1.12 17.82
CA SER A 29 15.95 -0.09 17.77
C SER A 29 16.40 0.21 16.34
N ASN A 30 17.20 1.25 16.15
CA ASN A 30 17.81 1.54 14.85
C ASN A 30 18.77 0.44 14.38
N ASP A 31 19.39 -0.29 15.30
CA ASP A 31 20.28 -1.41 14.96
C ASP A 31 19.48 -2.61 14.43
N ASP A 32 18.27 -2.84 14.96
CA ASP A 32 17.38 -3.88 14.46
C ASP A 32 16.99 -3.65 12.99
N LEU A 33 16.87 -2.39 12.57
CA LEU A 33 16.56 -2.04 11.18
C LEU A 33 17.64 -2.48 10.19
N GLN A 34 18.87 -2.71 10.65
CA GLN A 34 19.98 -3.19 9.84
C GLN A 34 20.05 -4.73 9.76
N LYS A 35 19.28 -5.46 10.57
CA LYS A 35 19.23 -6.92 10.53
C LYS A 35 18.83 -7.40 9.14
N THR A 36 19.51 -8.44 8.67
CA THR A 36 19.31 -9.03 7.35
C THR A 36 18.53 -10.34 7.41
N ALA A 37 17.86 -10.67 6.31
CA ALA A 37 17.18 -11.94 6.07
C ALA A 37 17.38 -12.36 4.61
N GLN A 38 17.30 -13.66 4.32
CA GLN A 38 17.36 -14.19 2.96
C GLN A 38 15.95 -14.29 2.37
N HIS A 39 15.63 -13.44 1.40
CA HIS A 39 14.39 -13.51 0.64
C HIS A 39 14.54 -14.52 -0.52
N PRO A 40 13.57 -15.44 -0.75
CA PRO A 40 13.70 -16.53 -1.73
C PRO A 40 14.10 -16.10 -3.14
N THR A 41 13.67 -14.91 -3.57
CA THR A 41 13.96 -14.37 -4.93
C THR A 41 14.90 -13.18 -4.92
N LEU A 42 15.00 -12.43 -3.82
CA LEU A 42 15.72 -11.15 -3.80
C LEU A 42 17.11 -11.27 -3.16
N GLY A 43 17.43 -12.44 -2.59
CA GLY A 43 18.65 -12.62 -1.81
C GLY A 43 18.58 -11.88 -0.48
N GLU A 44 19.71 -11.32 -0.05
CA GLU A 44 19.79 -10.61 1.23
C GLU A 44 18.99 -9.30 1.22
N VAL A 45 18.10 -9.14 2.20
CA VAL A 45 17.30 -7.92 2.42
C VAL A 45 17.40 -7.48 3.88
N LYS A 46 17.25 -6.18 4.14
CA LYS A 46 17.23 -5.59 5.49
C LYS A 46 15.82 -5.39 6.00
N LEU A 47 15.65 -5.43 7.32
CA LEU A 47 14.37 -5.12 7.97
C LEU A 47 13.82 -3.74 7.57
N GLN A 48 14.67 -2.71 7.48
CA GLN A 48 14.25 -1.37 7.03
C GLN A 48 13.65 -1.38 5.62
N GLN A 49 14.14 -2.23 4.72
CA GLN A 49 13.66 -2.32 3.35
C GLN A 49 12.28 -2.98 3.32
N LEU A 50 12.07 -4.03 4.11
CA LEU A 50 10.76 -4.67 4.26
C LEU A 50 9.71 -3.70 4.80
N LEU A 51 10.03 -2.95 5.86
CA LEU A 51 9.10 -1.99 6.45
C LEU A 51 8.79 -0.82 5.50
N SER A 52 9.80 -0.30 4.82
CA SER A 52 9.61 0.74 3.79
C SER A 52 8.72 0.23 2.65
N THR A 53 8.92 -1.03 2.25
CA THR A 53 8.09 -1.68 1.22
C THR A 53 6.64 -1.83 1.67
N TRP A 54 6.37 -2.14 2.94
CA TRP A 54 5.01 -2.20 3.46
C TRP A 54 4.28 -0.86 3.32
N THR A 55 4.92 0.26 3.71
CA THR A 55 4.33 1.59 3.52
C THR A 55 4.16 1.93 2.04
N ALA A 56 5.17 1.69 1.21
CA ALA A 56 5.10 1.96 -0.22
C ALA A 56 4.01 1.13 -0.93
N HIS A 57 3.83 -0.14 -0.53
CA HIS A 57 2.80 -1.02 -1.04
C HIS A 57 1.39 -0.45 -0.83
N ASP A 58 1.09 0.06 0.37
CA ASP A 58 -0.20 0.70 0.65
C ASP A 58 -0.42 1.94 -0.25
N LEU A 59 0.61 2.77 -0.41
CA LEU A 59 0.55 3.95 -1.29
C LEU A 59 0.33 3.58 -2.75
N CYS A 60 0.95 2.50 -3.23
CA CYS A 60 0.73 1.97 -4.57
C CYS A 60 -0.74 1.59 -4.78
N HIS A 61 -1.37 0.92 -3.82
CA HIS A 61 -2.79 0.55 -3.91
C HIS A 61 -3.72 1.75 -3.84
N ILE A 62 -3.42 2.75 -2.99
CA ILE A 62 -4.19 4.01 -2.97
C ILE A 62 -4.10 4.69 -4.34
N ALA A 63 -2.91 4.81 -4.91
CA ALA A 63 -2.72 5.39 -6.24
C ALA A 63 -3.46 4.61 -7.33
N GLN A 64 -3.47 3.27 -7.25
CA GLN A 64 -4.24 2.41 -8.17
C GLN A 64 -5.75 2.70 -8.07
N ILE A 65 -6.31 2.74 -6.86
CA ILE A 65 -7.73 3.05 -6.64
C ILE A 65 -8.06 4.45 -7.16
N SER A 66 -7.28 5.47 -6.80
CA SER A 66 -7.48 6.84 -7.25
C SER A 66 -7.46 6.95 -8.77
N ARG A 67 -6.54 6.24 -9.44
CA ARG A 67 -6.48 6.21 -10.91
C ARG A 67 -7.71 5.56 -11.51
N VAL A 68 -8.19 4.44 -10.98
CA VAL A 68 -9.41 3.78 -11.49
C VAL A 68 -10.62 4.70 -11.33
N MET A 69 -10.76 5.35 -10.17
CA MET A 69 -11.85 6.30 -9.90
C MET A 69 -11.79 7.51 -10.84
N ALA A 70 -10.61 8.11 -11.02
CA ALA A 70 -10.44 9.27 -11.91
C ALA A 70 -10.77 8.92 -13.37
N ASN A 71 -10.40 7.72 -13.83
CA ASN A 71 -10.67 7.30 -15.21
C ASN A 71 -12.17 7.20 -15.54
N GLN A 72 -13.05 7.04 -14.54
CA GLN A 72 -14.50 7.06 -14.78
C GLN A 72 -15.01 8.42 -15.29
N TYR A 73 -14.23 9.49 -15.09
CA TYR A 73 -14.58 10.84 -15.52
C TYR A 73 -13.92 11.26 -16.84
N LYS A 74 -13.20 10.35 -17.52
CA LYS A 74 -12.37 10.67 -18.69
C LYS A 74 -13.14 11.40 -19.80
N GLU A 75 -14.36 10.97 -20.09
CA GLU A 75 -15.22 11.59 -21.10
C GLU A 75 -15.90 12.87 -20.59
N ASN A 76 -16.09 13.01 -19.27
CA ASN A 76 -16.79 14.14 -18.66
C ASN A 76 -15.90 15.38 -18.46
N VAL A 77 -14.58 15.18 -18.33
CA VAL A 77 -13.64 16.29 -18.03
C VAL A 77 -13.32 17.16 -19.25
N GLY A 78 -13.68 16.73 -20.46
CA GLY A 78 -13.45 17.47 -21.70
C GLY A 78 -11.98 17.89 -21.88
N THR A 79 -11.76 19.12 -22.36
CA THR A 79 -10.40 19.63 -22.64
C THR A 79 -9.51 19.81 -21.42
N PHE A 80 -10.05 19.75 -20.20
CA PHE A 80 -9.26 19.80 -18.98
C PHE A 80 -8.41 18.54 -18.78
N ILE A 81 -8.69 17.45 -19.50
CA ILE A 81 -7.92 16.21 -19.45
C ILE A 81 -6.41 16.42 -19.59
N LYS A 82 -5.98 17.42 -20.38
CA LYS A 82 -4.56 17.77 -20.58
C LYS A 82 -3.79 18.14 -19.30
N PHE A 83 -4.50 18.48 -18.22
CA PHE A 83 -3.93 18.81 -16.91
C PHE A 83 -4.03 17.67 -15.89
N LEU A 84 -4.70 16.56 -16.23
CA LEU A 84 -5.03 15.48 -15.29
C LEU A 84 -4.12 14.26 -15.51
N ARG A 85 -2.94 14.29 -14.86
CA ARG A 85 -1.85 13.29 -15.03
C ARG A 85 -2.29 11.82 -14.89
N PHE A 86 -3.30 11.52 -14.09
CA PHE A 86 -3.73 10.13 -13.87
C PHE A 86 -4.61 9.56 -14.99
N ILE A 87 -5.17 10.41 -15.86
CA ILE A 87 -6.12 10.00 -16.91
C ILE A 87 -5.74 10.52 -18.31
N ASN A 88 -4.70 11.37 -18.39
CA ASN A 88 -4.09 11.88 -19.62
C ASN A 88 -3.00 10.94 -20.20
N ASN A 89 -3.05 9.66 -19.84
CA ASN A 89 -2.11 8.64 -20.32
C ASN A 89 -2.80 7.67 -21.28
#